data_AF-A0A7L2JE80-F1
#
_entry.id   AF-A0A7L2JE80-F1
#
_cell.length_a   1.000
_cell.length_b   1.000
_cell.length_c   1.000
_cell.angle_alpha   90.00
_cell.angle_beta   90.00
_cell.angle_gamma   90.00
#
_symmetry.space_group_name_H-M   'P 1'
#
loop_
_entity.id
_entity.type
_entity.pdbx_description
1 polymer ?
#
loop_
_entity_poly.entity_id
_entity_poly.type
_entity_poly.pdbx_seq_one_letter_code
_entity_poly.pdbx_strand_id
1 'polypeptide(L)'
;EDDFNYGSNVASASVHVRMAFLRKVYSILSVQVLLTTVTSALFLYSAGVQAFVHERPALLLISGFGSLGVIVALTFYRHQHPVNLYLLFGFTLLEALTVAITVSFYDVSIVLQAFILTTAVFLGLTAYTLQSKRDFSKFGAGLFACLWILILSGFLRLFFYSETTELVFAAAGSLLFCGFIIYDTHLLMHKLSPEEYILAAINLYLDIINLFLHLLRFLEAFNKK
;
A
#
# COMPACT_ATOMS: atom_id res chain seq x y z
N GLU A 1 -25.41 5.08 -30.14
CA GLU A 1 -25.33 6.49 -29.68
C GLU A 1 -24.82 6.57 -28.24
N ASP A 2 -23.76 5.85 -27.87
CA ASP A 2 -23.30 5.79 -26.46
C ASP A 2 -21.82 6.17 -26.27
N ASP A 3 -21.26 6.98 -27.16
CA ASP A 3 -19.83 7.34 -27.13
C ASP A 3 -19.53 8.66 -26.37
N PHE A 4 -20.57 9.32 -25.82
CA PHE A 4 -20.45 10.62 -25.15
C PHE A 4 -20.38 10.55 -23.61
N ASN A 5 -20.41 9.36 -23.01
CA ASN A 5 -20.49 9.19 -21.55
C ASN A 5 -19.15 8.96 -20.83
N TYR A 6 -18.02 8.96 -21.56
CA TYR A 6 -16.70 8.96 -20.94
C TYR A 6 -16.31 10.40 -20.57
N GLY A 7 -16.70 10.82 -19.37
CA GLY A 7 -15.96 11.88 -18.69
C GLY A 7 -14.48 11.51 -18.66
N SER A 8 -13.58 12.46 -18.95
CA SER A 8 -12.12 12.21 -18.96
C SER A 8 -11.58 11.73 -17.62
N ASN A 9 -12.36 11.86 -16.55
CA ASN A 9 -12.10 11.33 -15.22
C ASN A 9 -13.37 10.72 -14.59
N VAL A 10 -13.16 9.85 -13.59
CA VAL A 10 -14.22 9.14 -12.85
C VAL A 10 -15.28 10.06 -12.23
N ALA A 11 -14.89 11.24 -11.73
CA ALA A 11 -15.80 12.18 -11.09
C ALA A 11 -16.82 12.79 -12.06
N SER A 12 -16.42 13.00 -13.32
CA SER A 12 -17.26 13.53 -14.40
C SER A 12 -18.12 12.47 -15.10
N ALA A 13 -17.85 11.18 -14.86
CA ALA A 13 -18.65 10.09 -15.41
C ALA A 13 -20.02 9.98 -14.74
N SER A 14 -20.94 9.26 -15.40
CA SER A 14 -22.27 8.97 -14.83
C SER A 14 -22.17 8.25 -13.48
N VAL A 15 -23.16 8.46 -12.60
CA VAL A 15 -23.16 7.87 -11.25
C VAL A 15 -22.99 6.35 -11.30
N HIS A 16 -23.62 5.68 -12.29
CA HIS A 16 -23.49 4.25 -12.48
C HIS A 16 -22.04 3.83 -12.77
N VAL A 17 -21.35 4.51 -13.70
CA VAL A 17 -19.95 4.22 -14.06
C VAL A 17 -19.03 4.48 -12.88
N ARG A 18 -19.22 5.59 -12.16
CA ARG A 18 -18.44 5.95 -10.97
C ARG A 18 -18.54 4.89 -9.87
N MET A 19 -19.76 4.43 -9.58
CA MET A 19 -20.00 3.41 -8.56
C MET A 19 -19.45 2.04 -8.98
N ALA A 20 -19.54 1.70 -10.27
CA ALA A 20 -18.94 0.47 -10.81
C ALA A 20 -17.41 0.48 -10.69
N PHE A 21 -16.77 1.61 -11.04
CA PHE A 21 -15.34 1.81 -10.87
C PHE A 21 -14.90 1.68 -9.42
N LEU A 22 -15.53 2.43 -8.51
CA LEU A 22 -15.23 2.37 -7.07
C LEU A 22 -15.37 0.94 -6.54
N ARG A 23 -16.50 0.27 -6.84
CA ARG A 23 -16.71 -1.11 -6.43
C ARG A 23 -15.57 -2.02 -6.91
N LYS A 24 -15.13 -1.86 -8.16
CA LYS A 24 -14.06 -2.68 -8.74
C LYS A 24 -12.72 -2.42 -8.03
N VAL A 25 -12.34 -1.16 -7.82
CA VAL A 25 -11.09 -0.80 -7.12
C VAL A 25 -11.08 -1.36 -5.70
N TYR A 26 -12.12 -1.09 -4.91
CA TYR A 26 -12.18 -1.54 -3.52
C TYR A 26 -12.35 -3.07 -3.39
N SER A 27 -12.96 -3.74 -4.38
CA SER A 27 -13.01 -5.22 -4.39
C SER A 27 -11.63 -5.82 -4.61
N ILE A 28 -10.87 -5.29 -5.58
CA ILE A 28 -9.49 -5.73 -5.83
C ILE A 28 -8.64 -5.46 -4.58
N LEU A 29 -8.69 -4.24 -4.05
CA LEU A 29 -7.97 -3.85 -2.85
C LEU A 29 -8.29 -4.78 -1.67
N SER A 30 -9.56 -5.11 -1.46
CA SER A 30 -9.99 -6.02 -0.39
C SER A 30 -9.40 -7.42 -0.56
N VAL A 31 -9.37 -7.95 -1.79
CA VAL A 31 -8.74 -9.25 -2.10
C VAL A 31 -7.22 -9.19 -1.86
N GLN A 32 -6.56 -8.09 -2.23
CA GLN A 32 -5.13 -7.91 -2.01
C GLN A 32 -4.79 -7.90 -0.51
N VAL A 33 -5.52 -7.11 0.28
CA VAL A 33 -5.35 -7.06 1.75
C VAL A 33 -5.65 -8.42 2.36
N LEU A 34 -6.73 -9.09 1.97
CA LEU A 34 -7.08 -10.42 2.49
C LEU A 34 -5.98 -11.46 2.21
N LEU A 35 -5.46 -11.49 0.98
CA LEU A 35 -4.37 -12.38 0.60
C LEU A 35 -3.12 -12.13 1.46
N THR A 36 -2.79 -10.86 1.68
CA THR A 36 -1.65 -10.47 2.53
C THR A 36 -1.87 -10.84 3.98
N THR A 37 -3.07 -10.64 4.52
CA THR A 37 -3.42 -11.05 5.89
C THR A 37 -3.32 -12.55 6.07
N VAL A 38 -3.89 -13.34 5.15
CA VAL A 38 -3.84 -14.81 5.22
C VAL A 38 -2.40 -15.31 5.12
N THR A 39 -1.62 -14.78 4.17
CA THR A 39 -0.20 -15.15 4.01
C THR A 39 0.60 -14.80 5.26
N SER A 40 0.38 -13.61 5.82
CA SER A 40 1.03 -13.16 7.06
C SER A 40 0.67 -14.06 8.24
N ALA A 41 -0.60 -14.45 8.40
CA ALA A 41 -1.03 -15.35 9.45
C ALA A 41 -0.37 -16.74 9.32
N LEU A 42 -0.27 -17.29 8.11
CA LEU A 42 0.42 -18.57 7.89
C LEU A 42 1.89 -18.52 8.33
N PHE A 43 2.57 -17.40 8.11
CA PHE A 43 3.97 -17.22 8.51
C PHE A 43 4.09 -16.98 10.03
N LEU A 44 3.15 -16.25 10.64
CA LEU A 44 3.14 -15.98 12.09
C LEU A 44 2.83 -17.22 12.94
N TYR A 45 2.02 -18.16 12.45
CA TYR A 45 1.61 -19.32 13.24
C TYR A 45 2.35 -20.63 12.89
N SER A 46 3.26 -20.61 11.92
CA SER A 46 4.05 -21.77 11.51
C SER A 46 5.52 -21.62 11.87
N ALA A 47 5.95 -22.28 12.95
CA ALA A 47 7.34 -22.26 13.40
C ALA A 47 8.33 -22.75 12.32
N GLY A 48 7.94 -23.75 11.52
CA GLY A 48 8.78 -24.24 10.42
C GLY A 48 8.95 -23.22 9.30
N VAL A 49 7.92 -22.43 9.00
CA VAL A 49 8.01 -21.35 8.00
C VAL A 49 8.87 -20.21 8.53
N GLN A 50 8.73 -19.84 9.82
CA GLN A 50 9.57 -18.82 10.46
C GLN A 50 11.05 -19.18 10.38
N ALA A 51 11.41 -20.40 10.82
CA ALA A 51 12.79 -20.88 10.75
C ALA A 51 13.33 -20.81 9.31
N PHE A 52 12.55 -21.26 8.34
CA PHE A 52 12.92 -21.23 6.92
C PHE A 52 13.20 -19.82 6.39
N VAL A 53 12.35 -18.83 6.72
CA VAL A 53 12.50 -17.47 6.20
C VAL A 53 13.57 -16.67 6.95
N HIS A 54 13.76 -16.94 8.26
CA HIS A 54 14.80 -16.30 9.07
C HIS A 54 16.21 -16.75 8.65
N GLU A 55 16.37 -18.00 8.22
CA GLU A 55 17.63 -18.50 7.66
C GLU A 55 17.95 -17.93 6.26
N ARG A 56 16.97 -17.38 5.56
CA ARG A 56 17.08 -16.98 4.14
C ARG A 56 16.63 -15.53 3.92
N PRO A 57 17.36 -14.53 4.46
CA PRO A 57 17.01 -13.12 4.31
C PRO A 57 16.96 -12.66 2.83
N ALA A 58 17.62 -13.38 1.92
CA ALA A 58 17.52 -13.16 0.48
C ALA A 58 16.07 -13.22 -0.06
N LEU A 59 15.19 -14.00 0.57
CA LEU A 59 13.78 -14.10 0.16
C LEU A 59 13.06 -12.76 0.26
N LEU A 60 13.37 -11.96 1.29
CA LEU A 60 12.80 -10.62 1.46
C LEU A 60 13.24 -9.68 0.34
N LEU A 61 14.51 -9.76 -0.07
CA LEU A 61 15.04 -8.96 -1.19
C LEU A 61 14.44 -9.41 -2.51
N ILE A 62 14.33 -10.72 -2.74
CA ILE A 62 13.74 -11.29 -3.96
C ILE A 62 12.27 -10.88 -4.08
N SER A 63 11.49 -10.98 -3.00
CA SER A 63 10.08 -10.60 -3.02
C SER A 63 9.90 -9.10 -3.22
N GLY A 64 10.70 -8.26 -2.53
CA GLY A 64 10.64 -6.80 -2.65
C GLY A 64 11.10 -6.27 -4.02
N PHE A 65 12.28 -6.67 -4.51
CA PHE A 65 12.74 -6.26 -5.84
C PHE A 65 11.91 -6.92 -6.96
N GLY A 66 11.39 -8.12 -6.71
CA GLY A 66 10.44 -8.77 -7.59
C GLY A 66 9.16 -7.95 -7.75
N SER A 67 8.57 -7.45 -6.65
CA SER A 67 7.34 -6.66 -6.72
C SER A 67 7.56 -5.35 -7.50
N LEU A 68 8.71 -4.69 -7.32
CA LEU A 68 9.13 -3.54 -8.13
C LEU A 68 9.24 -3.87 -9.63
N GLY A 69 9.87 -5.01 -9.97
CA GLY A 69 9.96 -5.48 -11.35
C GLY A 69 8.59 -5.72 -11.99
N VAL A 70 7.64 -6.26 -11.23
CA VAL A 70 6.27 -6.48 -11.70
C VAL A 70 5.52 -5.15 -11.86
N ILE A 71 5.73 -4.15 -11.00
CA ILE A 71 5.17 -2.79 -11.19
C ILE A 71 5.68 -2.17 -12.50
N VAL A 72 6.98 -2.31 -12.80
CA VAL A 72 7.55 -1.84 -14.06
C VAL A 72 6.89 -2.54 -15.24
N ALA A 73 6.74 -3.88 -15.19
CA ALA A 73 6.02 -4.62 -16.22
C ALA A 73 4.56 -4.15 -16.37
N LEU A 74 3.85 -3.93 -15.26
CA LEU A 74 2.47 -3.41 -15.27
C LEU A 74 2.37 -2.06 -15.98
N THR A 75 3.40 -1.21 -15.91
CA THR A 75 3.40 0.08 -16.62
C THR A 75 3.30 -0.11 -18.14
N PHE A 76 3.98 -1.13 -18.69
CA PHE A 76 3.94 -1.45 -20.12
C PHE A 76 2.68 -2.23 -20.53
N TYR A 77 2.17 -3.10 -19.65
CA TYR A 77 1.06 -4.00 -19.95
C TYR A 77 -0.29 -3.56 -19.35
N ARG A 78 -0.39 -2.35 -18.78
CA ARG A 78 -1.59 -1.88 -18.02
C ARG A 78 -2.91 -1.98 -18.79
N HIS A 79 -2.90 -1.79 -20.11
CA HIS A 79 -4.09 -1.83 -20.97
C HIS A 79 -4.31 -3.20 -21.65
N GLN A 80 -3.45 -4.19 -21.43
CA GLN A 80 -3.53 -5.50 -22.08
C GLN A 80 -4.22 -6.51 -21.16
N HIS A 81 -5.50 -6.77 -21.41
CA HIS A 81 -6.26 -7.80 -20.71
C HIS A 81 -6.07 -9.19 -21.39
N PRO A 82 -5.89 -10.30 -20.64
CA PRO A 82 -5.85 -10.42 -19.17
C PRO A 82 -4.44 -10.31 -18.55
N VAL A 83 -3.42 -9.96 -19.33
CA VAL A 83 -2.01 -9.90 -18.87
C VAL A 83 -1.86 -8.98 -17.65
N ASN A 84 -2.52 -7.83 -17.66
CA ASN A 84 -2.53 -6.88 -16.53
C ASN A 84 -3.05 -7.51 -15.22
N LEU A 85 -4.00 -8.45 -15.27
CA LEU A 85 -4.53 -9.15 -14.10
C LEU A 85 -3.55 -10.19 -13.58
N TYR A 86 -2.87 -10.93 -14.47
CA TYR A 86 -1.82 -11.87 -14.04
C TYR A 86 -0.65 -11.14 -13.38
N LEU A 87 -0.23 -10.00 -13.93
CA LEU A 87 0.80 -9.18 -13.33
C LEU A 87 0.34 -8.57 -12.00
N LEU A 88 -0.91 -8.10 -11.89
CA LEU A 88 -1.46 -7.61 -10.63
C LEU A 88 -1.47 -8.69 -9.54
N PHE A 89 -1.84 -9.92 -9.89
CA PHE A 89 -1.81 -11.05 -8.97
C PHE A 89 -0.37 -11.39 -8.54
N GLY A 90 0.56 -11.45 -9.49
CA GLY A 90 1.99 -11.67 -9.19
C GLY A 90 2.58 -10.60 -8.30
N PHE A 91 2.27 -9.32 -8.57
CA PHE A 91 2.65 -8.19 -7.73
C PHE A 91 2.12 -8.37 -6.30
N THR A 92 0.84 -8.72 -6.18
CA THR A 92 0.20 -8.88 -4.87
C THR A 92 0.81 -10.04 -4.09
N LEU A 93 1.11 -11.17 -4.73
CA LEU A 93 1.80 -12.30 -4.08
C LEU A 93 3.19 -11.93 -3.57
N LEU A 94 3.98 -11.23 -4.39
CA LEU A 94 5.33 -10.80 -4.00
C LEU A 94 5.27 -9.82 -2.83
N GLU A 95 4.34 -8.88 -2.86
CA GLU A 95 4.17 -7.94 -1.75
C GLU A 95 3.63 -8.62 -0.49
N ALA A 96 2.67 -9.54 -0.63
CA ALA A 96 2.16 -10.35 0.48
C ALA A 96 3.29 -11.18 1.13
N LEU A 97 4.21 -11.73 0.34
CA LEU A 97 5.38 -12.44 0.84
C LEU A 97 6.34 -11.49 1.57
N THR A 98 6.62 -10.31 1.00
CA THR A 98 7.46 -9.29 1.67
C THR A 98 6.90 -8.93 3.04
N VAL A 99 5.59 -8.67 3.12
CA VAL A 99 4.92 -8.36 4.38
C VAL A 99 4.94 -9.55 5.33
N ALA A 100 4.60 -10.76 4.86
CA ALA A 100 4.56 -11.97 5.67
C ALA A 100 5.93 -12.32 6.28
N ILE A 101 7.02 -12.19 5.51
CA ILE A 101 8.38 -12.35 6.00
C ILE A 101 8.68 -11.26 7.04
N THR A 102 8.34 -10.01 6.75
CA THR A 102 8.62 -8.88 7.67
C THR A 102 7.92 -9.06 9.02
N VAL A 103 6.62 -9.38 9.03
CA VAL A 103 5.86 -9.52 10.28
C VAL A 103 6.30 -10.74 11.10
N SER A 104 6.93 -11.74 10.47
CA SER A 104 7.45 -12.92 11.19
C SER A 104 8.56 -12.59 12.21
N PHE A 105 9.11 -11.39 12.17
CA PHE A 105 10.09 -10.88 13.13
C PHE A 105 9.47 -10.07 14.29
N TYR A 106 8.14 -9.94 14.33
CA TYR A 106 7.42 -9.15 15.33
C TYR A 106 6.49 -10.03 16.15
N ASP A 107 6.19 -9.58 17.36
CA ASP A 107 5.17 -10.21 18.20
C ASP A 107 3.79 -10.09 17.56
N VAL A 108 3.02 -11.18 17.62
CA VAL A 108 1.65 -11.27 17.05
C VAL A 108 0.74 -10.17 17.60
N SER A 109 0.88 -9.82 18.88
CA SER A 109 0.09 -8.74 19.51
C SER A 109 0.33 -7.38 18.84
N ILE A 110 1.59 -7.06 18.52
CA ILE A 110 1.99 -5.80 17.89
C ILE A 110 1.52 -5.78 16.43
N VAL A 111 1.62 -6.92 15.73
CA VAL A 111 1.10 -7.07 14.36
C VAL A 111 -0.41 -6.82 14.30
N LEU A 112 -1.18 -7.38 15.23
CA LEU A 112 -2.63 -7.18 15.29
C LEU A 112 -2.99 -5.72 15.62
N GLN A 113 -2.28 -5.08 16.55
CA GLN A 113 -2.48 -3.65 16.86
C GLN A 113 -2.22 -2.77 15.64
N ALA A 114 -1.11 -2.99 14.93
CA ALA A 114 -0.77 -2.26 13.72
C ALA A 114 -1.84 -2.46 12.63
N PHE A 115 -2.31 -3.69 12.43
CA PHE A 115 -3.35 -4.00 11.46
C PHE A 115 -4.68 -3.28 11.75
N ILE A 116 -5.14 -3.30 13.00
CA ILE A 116 -6.37 -2.62 13.42
C ILE A 116 -6.22 -1.10 13.22
N LEU A 117 -5.08 -0.54 13.63
CA LEU A 117 -4.83 0.90 13.50
C LEU A 117 -4.77 1.34 12.03
N THR A 118 -4.05 0.61 11.19
CA THR A 118 -4.01 0.87 9.74
C THR A 118 -5.40 0.81 9.13
N THR A 119 -6.20 -0.20 9.48
CA THR A 119 -7.56 -0.35 8.96
C THR A 119 -8.44 0.84 9.34
N ALA A 120 -8.40 1.25 10.63
CA ALA A 120 -9.18 2.38 11.11
C ALA A 120 -8.76 3.71 10.43
N VAL A 121 -7.45 3.96 10.31
CA VAL A 121 -6.91 5.15 9.66
C VAL A 121 -7.25 5.16 8.16
N PHE A 122 -7.03 4.05 7.45
CA PHE A 122 -7.33 3.95 6.03
C PHE A 122 -8.80 4.21 5.74
N LEU A 123 -9.72 3.55 6.47
CA LEU A 123 -11.16 3.75 6.29
C LEU A 123 -11.58 5.18 6.62
N GLY A 124 -11.06 5.75 7.72
CA GLY A 124 -11.36 7.12 8.13
C GLY A 124 -10.90 8.15 7.10
N LEU A 125 -9.66 8.06 6.63
CA LEU A 125 -9.09 8.98 5.63
C LEU A 125 -9.72 8.82 4.26
N THR A 126 -10.03 7.59 3.86
CA THR A 126 -10.75 7.31 2.61
C THR A 126 -12.14 7.91 2.64
N ALA A 127 -12.90 7.66 3.70
CA ALA A 127 -14.26 8.19 3.86
C ALA A 127 -14.26 9.72 3.92
N TYR A 128 -13.31 10.32 4.64
CA TYR A 128 -13.12 11.76 4.68
C TYR A 128 -12.85 12.33 3.29
N THR A 129 -11.90 11.75 2.55
CA THR A 129 -11.48 12.25 1.24
C THR A 129 -12.61 12.15 0.20
N LEU A 130 -13.35 11.04 0.16
CA LEU A 130 -14.46 10.84 -0.78
C LEU A 130 -15.63 11.80 -0.53
N GLN A 131 -15.80 12.29 0.71
CA GLN A 131 -16.85 13.24 1.09
C GLN A 131 -16.39 14.70 1.03
N SER A 132 -15.07 14.93 1.04
CA SER A 132 -14.48 16.27 1.06
C SER A 132 -14.62 16.96 -0.29
N LYS A 133 -14.94 18.27 -0.24
CA LYS A 133 -14.92 19.16 -1.42
C LYS A 133 -13.56 19.80 -1.66
N ARG A 134 -12.56 19.48 -0.82
CA ARG A 134 -11.23 20.09 -0.88
C ARG A 134 -10.42 19.46 -2.01
N ASP A 135 -9.68 20.29 -2.74
CA ASP A 135 -8.74 19.83 -3.77
C ASP A 135 -7.41 19.44 -3.13
N PHE A 136 -7.05 18.15 -3.23
CA PHE A 136 -5.80 17.61 -2.70
C PHE A 136 -4.72 17.46 -3.78
N SER A 137 -4.99 17.82 -5.03
CA SER A 137 -4.05 17.66 -6.16
C SER A 137 -2.70 18.35 -5.94
N LYS A 138 -2.67 19.42 -5.13
CA LYS A 138 -1.45 20.20 -4.84
C LYS A 138 -0.47 19.48 -3.90
N PHE A 139 -0.89 18.40 -3.23
CA PHE A 139 -0.02 17.68 -2.29
C PHE A 139 0.98 16.77 -2.97
N GLY A 140 0.75 16.39 -4.24
CA GLY A 140 1.55 15.38 -4.93
C GLY A 140 3.06 15.66 -4.95
N ALA A 141 3.48 16.87 -5.29
CA ALA A 141 4.91 17.23 -5.33
C ALA A 141 5.56 17.18 -3.94
N GLY A 142 4.85 17.62 -2.90
CA GLY A 142 5.33 17.57 -1.52
C GLY A 142 5.45 16.15 -0.99
N LEU A 143 4.42 15.32 -1.20
CA LEU A 143 4.42 13.91 -0.81
C LEU A 143 5.54 13.14 -1.53
N PHE A 144 5.73 13.39 -2.83
CA PHE A 144 6.81 12.78 -3.60
C PHE A 144 8.20 13.18 -3.08
N ALA A 145 8.41 14.45 -2.75
CA ALA A 145 9.66 14.90 -2.14
C ALA A 145 9.90 14.25 -0.76
N CYS A 146 8.88 14.18 0.09
CA CYS A 146 8.96 13.50 1.38
C CYS A 146 9.24 12.00 1.24
N LEU A 147 8.69 11.34 0.22
CA LEU A 147 8.97 9.94 -0.07
C LEU A 147 10.45 9.71 -0.40
N TRP A 148 11.04 10.57 -1.25
CA TRP A 148 12.48 10.48 -1.53
C TRP A 148 13.33 10.73 -0.30
N ILE A 149 12.97 11.70 0.56
CA ILE A 149 13.65 11.91 1.83
C ILE A 149 13.56 10.66 2.70
N LEU A 150 12.38 10.03 2.80
CA LEU A 150 12.18 8.81 3.58
C LEU A 150 13.02 7.63 3.05
N ILE A 151 13.07 7.45 1.73
CA ILE A 151 13.88 6.40 1.09
C ILE A 151 15.37 6.63 1.35
N LEU A 152 15.87 7.84 1.07
CA LEU A 152 17.29 8.18 1.23
C LEU A 152 17.73 8.12 2.70
N SER A 153 16.88 8.58 3.61
CA SER A 153 17.14 8.49 5.05
C SER A 153 17.07 7.05 5.57
N GLY A 154 16.35 6.16 4.90
CA GLY A 154 16.41 4.72 5.15
C GLY A 154 17.83 4.15 5.02
N PHE A 155 18.64 4.65 4.09
CA PHE A 155 20.05 4.25 3.97
C PHE A 155 20.92 4.80 5.11
N LEU A 156 20.60 5.98 5.64
CA LEU A 156 21.34 6.55 6.78
C LEU A 156 21.20 5.71 8.05
N ARG A 157 20.12 4.92 8.17
CA ARG A 157 19.95 3.96 9.29
C ARG A 157 21.04 2.90 9.33
N LEU A 158 21.69 2.59 8.21
CA LEU A 158 22.82 1.66 8.17
C LEU A 158 24.04 2.17 8.96
N PHE A 159 24.14 3.49 9.15
CA PHE A 159 25.28 4.13 9.81
C PHE A 159 24.93 4.75 11.17
N PHE A 160 23.70 5.25 11.35
CA PHE A 160 23.30 6.05 12.52
C PHE A 160 22.02 5.52 13.20
N TYR A 161 21.99 4.22 13.50
CA TYR A 161 20.84 3.59 14.14
C TYR A 161 20.70 3.99 15.63
N SER A 162 19.49 4.40 16.02
CA SER A 162 19.06 4.51 17.42
C SER A 162 17.56 4.24 17.55
N GLU A 163 17.10 3.80 18.72
CA GLU A 163 15.67 3.53 18.96
C GLU A 163 14.79 4.79 18.79
N THR A 164 15.30 5.95 19.22
CA THR A 164 14.60 7.23 19.03
C THR A 164 14.54 7.61 17.55
N THR A 165 15.62 7.37 16.81
CA THR A 165 15.66 7.57 15.36
C THR A 165 14.63 6.68 14.67
N GLU A 166 14.55 5.39 15.05
CA GLU A 166 13.55 4.45 14.50
C GLU A 166 12.13 4.95 14.73
N LEU A 167 11.79 5.35 15.95
CA LEU A 167 10.47 5.86 16.32
C LEU A 167 10.09 7.10 15.51
N VAL A 168 11.02 8.07 15.37
CA VAL A 168 10.78 9.30 14.60
C VAL A 168 10.51 8.99 13.13
N PHE A 169 11.31 8.12 12.51
CA PHE A 169 11.10 7.73 11.12
C PHE A 169 9.84 6.89 10.92
N ALA A 170 9.50 6.02 11.87
CA ALA A 170 8.26 5.25 11.82
C ALA A 170 7.03 6.17 11.88
N ALA A 171 7.05 7.18 12.76
CA ALA A 171 6.00 8.20 12.85
C ALA A 171 5.95 9.12 11.61
N ALA A 172 7.10 9.57 11.11
CA ALA A 172 7.16 10.39 9.90
C ALA A 172 6.63 9.63 8.67
N GLY A 173 7.02 8.36 8.53
CA GLY A 173 6.53 7.50 7.47
C GLY A 173 5.03 7.22 7.57
N SER A 174 4.50 6.94 8.77
CA SER A 174 3.07 6.73 8.93
C SER A 174 2.26 7.97 8.55
N LEU A 175 2.68 9.16 8.98
CA LEU A 175 2.05 10.43 8.56
C LEU A 175 2.15 10.67 7.05
N LEU A 176 3.29 10.33 6.44
CA LEU A 176 3.47 10.45 4.99
C LEU A 176 2.47 9.57 4.23
N PHE A 177 2.33 8.30 4.61
CA PHE A 177 1.39 7.39 3.95
C PHE A 177 -0.07 7.71 4.28
N CYS A 178 -0.39 8.31 5.44
CA CYS A 178 -1.69 8.95 5.64
C CYS A 178 -1.95 10.05 4.59
N GLY A 179 -0.93 10.86 4.28
CA GLY A 179 -0.99 11.87 3.23
C GLY A 179 -1.20 11.27 1.83
N PHE A 180 -0.51 10.18 1.50
CA PHE A 180 -0.72 9.45 0.25
C PHE A 180 -2.13 8.86 0.15
N ILE A 181 -2.68 8.25 1.21
CA ILE A 181 -4.07 7.75 1.19
C ILE A 181 -5.06 8.85 0.81
N ILE A 182 -4.92 10.05 1.39
CA ILE A 182 -5.76 11.21 1.04
C ILE A 182 -5.53 11.61 -0.42
N TYR A 183 -4.28 11.73 -0.84
CA TYR A 183 -3.92 12.15 -2.19
C TYR A 183 -4.40 11.17 -3.26
N ASP A 184 -4.13 9.88 -3.10
CA ASP A 184 -4.47 8.83 -4.06
C ASP A 184 -5.97 8.53 -4.07
N THR A 185 -6.67 8.62 -2.93
CA THR A 185 -8.15 8.58 -2.91
C THR A 185 -8.75 9.76 -3.67
N HIS A 186 -8.14 10.95 -3.59
CA HIS A 186 -8.59 12.10 -4.37
C HIS A 186 -8.28 11.94 -5.88
N LEU A 187 -7.07 11.47 -6.21
CA LEU A 187 -6.61 11.21 -7.58
C LEU A 187 -7.49 10.18 -8.29
N LEU A 188 -7.84 9.11 -7.57
CA LEU A 188 -8.74 8.05 -8.00
C LEU A 188 -10.05 8.60 -8.58
N MET A 189 -10.60 9.64 -7.96
CA MET A 189 -11.86 10.26 -8.39
C MET A 189 -11.65 11.31 -9.48
N HIS A 190 -10.63 12.16 -9.36
CA HIS A 190 -10.57 13.40 -10.15
C HIS A 190 -9.60 13.37 -11.33
N LYS A 191 -8.73 12.35 -11.42
CA LYS A 191 -7.71 12.27 -12.47
C LYS A 191 -7.72 10.97 -13.27
N LEU A 192 -8.11 9.85 -12.66
CA LEU A 192 -8.10 8.56 -13.34
C LEU A 192 -9.31 8.38 -14.25
N SER A 193 -9.09 7.68 -15.36
CA SER A 193 -10.17 7.12 -16.19
C SER A 193 -10.78 5.89 -15.52
N PRO A 194 -12.09 5.58 -15.73
CA PRO A 194 -12.72 4.35 -15.24
C PRO A 194 -12.01 3.04 -15.63
N GLU A 195 -11.14 3.07 -16.64
CA GLU A 195 -10.36 1.92 -17.09
C GLU A 195 -9.09 1.67 -16.24
N GLU A 196 -8.67 2.66 -15.45
CA GLU A 196 -7.42 2.64 -14.69
C GLU A 196 -7.59 2.07 -13.26
N TYR A 197 -8.60 1.21 -13.06
CA TYR A 197 -8.92 0.63 -11.76
C TYR A 197 -7.78 -0.21 -11.17
N ILE A 198 -6.92 -0.80 -12.01
CA ILE A 198 -5.74 -1.56 -11.57
C ILE A 198 -4.70 -0.62 -10.95
N LEU A 199 -4.44 0.52 -11.58
CA LEU A 199 -3.49 1.51 -11.05
C LEU A 199 -4.00 2.08 -9.71
N ALA A 200 -5.29 2.42 -9.66
CA ALA A 200 -5.93 2.89 -8.44
C ALA A 200 -5.78 1.89 -7.28
N ALA A 201 -6.01 0.60 -7.55
CA ALA A 201 -5.89 -0.45 -6.55
C ALA A 201 -4.43 -0.64 -6.09
N ILE A 202 -3.45 -0.62 -7.01
CA ILE A 202 -2.02 -0.74 -6.67
C ILE A 202 -1.58 0.40 -5.76
N ASN A 203 -1.92 1.65 -6.09
CA ASN A 203 -1.54 2.81 -5.29
C ASN A 203 -2.10 2.72 -3.87
N LEU A 204 -3.41 2.51 -3.73
CA LEU A 204 -4.04 2.37 -2.42
C LEU A 204 -3.51 1.16 -1.64
N TYR A 205 -3.19 0.06 -2.32
CA TYR A 205 -2.60 -1.12 -1.68
C TYR A 205 -1.21 -0.82 -1.13
N LEU A 206 -0.34 -0.17 -1.91
CA LEU A 206 0.99 0.25 -1.45
C LEU A 206 0.89 1.24 -0.28
N ASP A 207 -0.07 2.16 -0.31
CA ASP A 207 -0.31 3.07 0.80
C ASP A 207 -0.68 2.34 2.09
N ILE A 208 -1.59 1.37 2.01
CA ILE A 208 -1.99 0.53 3.16
C ILE A 208 -0.79 -0.26 3.69
N ILE A 209 -0.06 -0.95 2.82
CA ILE A 209 1.08 -1.79 3.23
C ILE A 209 2.16 -0.94 3.88
N ASN A 210 2.52 0.20 3.30
CA ASN A 210 3.55 1.05 3.86
C ASN A 210 3.10 1.70 5.18
N LEU A 211 1.84 2.17 5.26
CA LEU A 211 1.27 2.66 6.52
C LEU A 211 1.34 1.57 7.60
N PHE A 212 0.93 0.35 7.28
CA PHE A 212 1.02 -0.81 8.17
C PHE A 212 2.45 -1.08 8.65
N LEU A 213 3.42 -1.17 7.74
CA LEU A 213 4.81 -1.43 8.11
C LEU A 213 5.41 -0.29 8.96
N HIS A 214 5.02 0.96 8.71
CA HIS A 214 5.45 2.09 9.53
C HIS A 214 4.81 2.09 10.92
N LEU A 215 3.50 1.80 11.03
CA LEU A 215 2.83 1.68 12.33
C LEU A 215 3.32 0.47 13.12
N LEU A 216 3.63 -0.64 12.45
CA LEU A 216 4.25 -1.82 13.06
C LEU A 216 5.58 -1.47 13.74
N ARG A 217 6.49 -0.82 12.99
CA ARG A 217 7.77 -0.33 13.53
C ARG A 217 7.60 0.69 14.64
N PHE A 218 6.60 1.57 14.52
CA PHE A 218 6.30 2.57 15.54
C PHE A 218 5.88 1.91 16.86
N LEU A 219 4.94 0.97 16.82
CA LEU A 219 4.44 0.27 18.00
C LEU A 219 5.54 -0.60 18.64
N GLU A 220 6.34 -1.28 17.83
CA GLU A 220 7.51 -2.04 18.30
C GLU A 220 8.51 -1.15 19.05
N ALA A 221 8.91 -0.02 18.46
CA ALA A 221 9.85 0.90 19.07
C ALA A 221 9.27 1.62 20.30
N PHE A 222 7.96 1.87 20.31
CA PHE A 222 7.27 2.48 21.45
C PHE A 222 7.16 1.53 22.64
N ASN A 223 6.89 0.25 22.42
CA ASN A 223 6.76 -0.76 23.49
C ASN A 223 8.10 -1.16 24.12
N LYS A 224 9.22 -0.91 23.44
CA LYS A 224 10.58 -1.16 23.96
C LYS A 224 11.08 -0.09 24.92
N LYS A 225 10.44 1.09 24.95
CA LYS A 225 10.76 2.21 25.85
C LYS A 225 10.02 2.09 27.18
#